data_AF-A0A7V4QD67-F1
#
_entry.id   AF-A0A7V4QD67-F1
#
_cell.length_a   1.000
_cell.length_b   1.000
_cell.length_c   1.000
_cell.angle_alpha   90.00
_cell.angle_beta   90.00
_cell.angle_gamma   90.00
#
_symmetry.space_group_name_H-M   'P 1'
#
loop_
_entity.id
_entity.type
_entity.pdbx_description
1 polymer ?
#
loop_
_entity_poly.entity_id
_entity_poly.type
_entity_poly.pdbx_seq_one_letter_code
_entity_poly.pdbx_strand_id
1 'polypeptide(L)'
;MENRLLCGNLSLRGDSAEAKRVEVLNYFLKTYEIYELLFEILKNDSAFYEQPEKLRHPLIFYFGHTAAFYINKLTLAKKTSRINERFESIFAIGVDEMSWDDLDGKNYNWPSVDEAREYRRLVRERVTLFIQTEPISLPIGWDDPFWIILMGIEHERIHLETSSVLIRQLDISFIKEHSLFKICAENGKAPQNEMLKVLGGEVILGKNFSDDYYGWDNEYGVQQAKLESFEASKYLVSNGEFLEFVEDNGYDKDEFWEAEGLSWKKFAGAKFPVFWIVDKESIRYRALTKIIEMPFDWPVDVNYHEAKAFCNWKSKKTGKNIRLPSESEWNRLYEYCKLTDDNKWQTHANANINLEHFASSCPVNKFLHGGFYDIIGNIWQWSETPIYGFDGFKTHPIYDDFSTPTFDDRHNIMLGGSFISTGNETLKSSRYAFRRHFFQHAGFRYVDSRNSLENTNSIYETDELISQYLEFHYGDEYFGVSNFHKKVAEVAIGVSEQTAQKRALDIGCSVGRVSFELARVFDEVVGLDFSARFIRCGDHLKRFGEFKYKIKTEGDLLEERDIQVKEIGISEEQMASVVFLQGDACNLKPHLRDFDLIVAANLIDRLY
;
A
#
# COMPACT_ATOMS: atom_id res chain seq x y z
N MET A 1 -30.98 14.95 -2.15
CA MET A 1 -29.74 15.73 -1.94
C MET A 1 -28.66 14.97 -2.65
N GLU A 2 -28.32 15.40 -3.88
CA GLU A 2 -27.03 15.01 -4.49
C GLU A 2 -25.94 15.21 -3.44
N ASN A 3 -25.06 14.23 -3.35
CA ASN A 3 -24.11 14.12 -2.26
C ASN A 3 -23.06 15.22 -2.39
N ARG A 4 -23.32 16.38 -1.75
CA ARG A 4 -22.50 17.61 -1.84
C ARG A 4 -21.03 17.40 -1.46
N LEU A 5 -20.71 16.27 -0.82
CA LEU A 5 -19.38 15.89 -0.35
C LEU A 5 -18.54 15.16 -1.41
N LEU A 6 -19.15 14.66 -2.48
CA LEU A 6 -18.40 13.99 -3.54
C LEU A 6 -17.74 15.02 -4.45
N CYS A 7 -16.55 14.66 -4.93
CA CYS A 7 -15.76 15.42 -5.89
C CYS A 7 -15.17 14.44 -6.91
N GLY A 8 -15.08 14.86 -8.17
CA GLY A 8 -14.18 14.22 -9.13
C GLY A 8 -12.72 14.58 -8.85
N ASN A 9 -11.80 13.95 -9.58
CA ASN A 9 -10.38 14.23 -9.43
C ASN A 9 -10.05 15.70 -9.71
N LEU A 10 -9.23 16.29 -8.85
CA LEU A 10 -8.78 17.67 -9.00
C LEU A 10 -7.69 17.75 -10.08
N SER A 11 -7.88 18.62 -11.07
CA SER A 11 -6.83 18.90 -12.04
C SER A 11 -5.70 19.71 -11.42
N LEU A 12 -4.45 19.34 -11.69
CA LEU A 12 -3.23 20.07 -11.30
C LEU A 12 -3.08 21.40 -12.06
N ARG A 13 -3.83 21.60 -13.15
CA ARG A 13 -3.87 22.82 -13.96
C ARG A 13 -5.04 23.71 -13.54
N GLY A 14 -4.95 25.01 -13.82
CA GLY A 14 -6.06 25.93 -13.61
C GLY A 14 -5.81 27.30 -14.25
N ASP A 15 -6.85 28.12 -14.31
CA ASP A 15 -6.82 29.43 -14.97
C ASP A 15 -6.17 30.53 -14.10
N SER A 16 -6.30 30.43 -12.77
CA SER A 16 -5.70 31.37 -11.82
C SER A 16 -5.35 30.70 -10.50
N ALA A 17 -4.35 31.25 -9.80
CA ALA A 17 -3.93 30.82 -8.47
C ALA A 17 -5.07 30.89 -7.44
N GLU A 18 -5.87 31.95 -7.48
CA GLU A 18 -7.00 32.17 -6.57
C GLU A 18 -8.12 31.16 -6.82
N ALA A 19 -8.46 30.89 -8.09
CA ALA A 19 -9.46 29.89 -8.44
C ALA A 19 -9.00 28.49 -8.01
N LYS A 20 -7.75 28.12 -8.30
CA LYS A 20 -7.20 26.82 -7.89
C LYS A 20 -7.18 26.65 -6.38
N ARG A 21 -6.85 27.72 -5.63
CA ARG A 21 -6.88 27.70 -4.17
C ARG A 21 -8.27 27.36 -3.62
N VAL A 22 -9.32 27.93 -4.20
CA VAL A 22 -10.71 27.62 -3.82
C VAL A 22 -11.05 26.17 -4.16
N GLU A 23 -10.62 25.67 -5.30
CA GLU A 23 -10.80 24.26 -5.68
C GLU A 23 -10.10 23.30 -4.71
N VAL A 24 -8.81 23.53 -4.40
CA VAL A 24 -8.04 22.71 -3.45
C VAL A 24 -8.66 22.76 -2.06
N LEU A 25 -9.07 23.95 -1.60
CA LEU A 25 -9.72 24.09 -0.30
C LEU A 25 -11.04 23.30 -0.24
N ASN A 26 -11.88 23.40 -1.27
CA ASN A 26 -13.12 22.62 -1.32
C ASN A 26 -12.86 21.11 -1.37
N TYR A 27 -11.84 20.70 -2.11
CA TYR A 27 -11.44 19.29 -2.20
C TYR A 27 -10.96 18.77 -0.83
N PHE A 28 -10.10 19.52 -0.14
CA PHE A 28 -9.65 19.23 1.22
C PHE A 28 -10.82 19.12 2.21
N LEU A 29 -11.67 20.14 2.29
CA LEU A 29 -12.74 20.19 3.30
C LEU A 29 -13.74 19.05 3.13
N LYS A 30 -14.06 18.68 1.88
CA LYS A 30 -14.96 17.56 1.58
C LYS A 30 -14.33 16.21 1.90
N THR A 31 -13.04 15.99 1.59
CA THR A 31 -12.32 14.78 2.00
C THR A 31 -12.31 14.63 3.51
N TYR A 32 -12.00 15.72 4.21
CA TYR A 32 -11.94 15.73 5.67
C TYR A 32 -13.31 15.39 6.29
N GLU A 33 -14.39 15.95 5.73
CA GLU A 33 -15.76 15.72 6.19
C GLU A 33 -16.25 14.30 5.91
N ILE A 34 -16.04 13.77 4.70
CA ILE A 34 -16.48 12.39 4.38
C ILE A 34 -15.74 11.34 5.21
N TYR A 35 -14.46 11.57 5.53
CA TYR A 35 -13.68 10.72 6.40
C TYR A 35 -14.22 10.72 7.83
N GLU A 36 -14.54 11.89 8.40
CA GLU A 36 -15.14 11.96 9.74
C GLU A 36 -16.53 11.31 9.79
N LEU A 37 -17.35 11.51 8.75
CA LEU A 37 -18.68 10.87 8.65
C LEU A 37 -18.58 9.35 8.60
N LEU A 38 -17.51 8.77 8.05
CA LEU A 38 -17.29 7.33 8.11
C LEU A 38 -17.20 6.84 9.56
N PHE A 39 -16.52 7.57 10.44
CA PHE A 39 -16.44 7.22 11.87
C PHE A 39 -17.73 7.52 12.63
N GLU A 40 -18.61 8.37 12.10
CA GLU A 40 -19.95 8.54 12.67
C GLU A 40 -20.83 7.30 12.53
N ILE A 41 -20.49 6.29 11.72
CA ILE A 41 -21.23 5.02 11.71
C ILE A 41 -20.93 4.15 12.93
N LEU A 42 -19.92 4.50 13.73
CA LEU A 42 -19.67 3.86 15.01
C LEU A 42 -20.73 4.28 16.03
N LYS A 43 -21.26 3.30 16.77
CA LYS A 43 -22.40 3.49 17.68
C LYS A 43 -22.00 4.21 18.97
N ASN A 44 -20.78 4.00 19.45
CA ASN A 44 -20.25 4.56 20.69
C ASN A 44 -18.71 4.62 20.65
N ASP A 45 -18.13 5.35 21.60
CA ASP A 45 -16.68 5.58 21.65
C ASP A 45 -15.88 4.31 21.90
N SER A 46 -16.44 3.27 22.54
CA SER A 46 -15.73 1.99 22.71
C SER A 46 -15.35 1.35 21.37
N ALA A 47 -16.16 1.54 20.32
CA ALA A 47 -15.87 1.01 18.99
C ALA A 47 -14.57 1.57 18.38
N PHE A 48 -14.13 2.77 18.78
CA PHE A 48 -12.86 3.34 18.32
C PHE A 48 -11.66 2.55 18.83
N TYR A 49 -11.77 1.85 19.95
CA TYR A 49 -10.66 1.10 20.54
C TYR A 49 -10.68 -0.39 20.16
N GLU A 50 -11.66 -0.82 19.37
CA GLU A 50 -11.71 -2.17 18.84
C GLU A 50 -10.63 -2.37 17.78
N GLN A 51 -10.06 -3.57 17.78
CA GLN A 51 -9.02 -4.03 16.86
C GLN A 51 -9.60 -5.16 15.99
N PRO A 52 -10.33 -4.83 14.90
CA PRO A 52 -11.04 -5.82 14.09
C PRO A 52 -10.09 -6.79 13.37
N GLU A 53 -8.90 -6.31 12.98
CA GLU A 53 -7.83 -7.11 12.40
C GLU A 53 -6.64 -7.10 13.36
N LYS A 54 -6.21 -8.29 13.81
CA LYS A 54 -5.16 -8.45 14.81
C LYS A 54 -3.82 -7.90 14.35
N LEU A 55 -3.61 -7.84 13.03
CA LEU A 55 -2.39 -7.31 12.41
C LEU A 55 -2.46 -5.80 12.10
N ARG A 56 -3.45 -5.10 12.67
CA ARG A 56 -3.67 -3.65 12.44
C ARG A 56 -3.90 -2.94 13.77
N HIS A 57 -3.68 -1.63 13.81
CA HIS A 57 -4.03 -0.82 14.99
C HIS A 57 -5.55 -0.73 15.23
N PRO A 58 -6.00 -0.33 16.43
CA PRO A 58 -7.41 -0.03 16.68
C PRO A 58 -7.89 1.19 15.86
N LEU A 59 -9.21 1.33 15.69
CA LEU A 59 -9.81 2.39 14.85
C LEU A 59 -9.44 3.83 15.25
N ILE A 60 -9.13 4.08 16.52
CA ILE A 60 -8.69 5.38 17.04
C ILE A 60 -7.38 5.83 16.39
N PHE A 61 -6.49 4.90 16.05
CA PHE A 61 -5.28 5.19 15.31
C PHE A 61 -5.62 5.82 13.97
N TYR A 62 -6.44 5.14 13.16
CA TYR A 62 -6.82 5.62 11.83
C TYR A 62 -7.53 6.98 11.89
N PHE A 63 -8.39 7.17 12.89
CA PHE A 63 -9.08 8.45 13.08
C PHE A 63 -8.09 9.61 13.29
N GLY A 64 -7.04 9.43 14.10
CA GLY A 64 -6.01 10.45 14.32
C GLY A 64 -4.90 10.52 13.25
N HIS A 65 -4.61 9.40 12.61
CA HIS A 65 -3.48 9.20 11.70
C HIS A 65 -3.50 10.16 10.51
N THR A 66 -4.63 10.28 9.81
CA THR A 66 -4.69 11.13 8.61
C THR A 66 -4.46 12.60 8.96
N ALA A 67 -4.93 13.07 10.12
CA ALA A 67 -4.67 14.43 10.59
C ALA A 67 -3.19 14.63 11.00
N ALA A 68 -2.59 13.66 11.69
CA ALA A 68 -1.16 13.67 12.00
C ALA A 68 -0.29 13.65 10.75
N PHE A 69 -0.70 12.93 9.71
CA PHE A 69 0.01 12.88 8.43
C PHE A 69 0.19 14.28 7.82
N TYR A 70 -0.86 15.09 7.72
CA TYR A 70 -0.75 16.46 7.21
C TYR A 70 0.30 17.29 7.97
N ILE A 71 0.24 17.27 9.31
CA ILE A 71 1.17 18.06 10.13
C ILE A 71 2.59 17.54 10.02
N ASN A 72 2.80 16.21 10.03
CA ASN A 72 4.13 15.62 9.90
C ASN A 72 4.77 15.93 8.55
N LYS A 73 4.04 15.80 7.44
CA LYS A 73 4.57 16.10 6.10
C LYS A 73 4.83 17.60 5.91
N LEU A 74 3.94 18.47 6.38
CA LEU A 74 4.19 19.92 6.36
C LEU A 74 5.34 20.33 7.29
N THR A 75 5.54 19.65 8.42
CA THR A 75 6.67 19.90 9.33
C THR A 75 7.99 19.47 8.69
N LEU A 76 8.01 18.30 8.04
CA LEU A 76 9.17 17.82 7.28
C LEU A 76 9.56 18.79 6.16
N ALA A 77 8.56 19.37 5.49
CA ALA A 77 8.76 20.43 4.49
C ALA A 77 9.07 21.81 5.07
N LYS A 78 9.19 21.94 6.41
CA LYS A 78 9.45 23.20 7.14
C LYS A 78 8.39 24.28 6.86
N LYS A 79 7.14 23.86 6.67
CA LYS A 79 5.98 24.71 6.35
C LYS A 79 5.02 24.96 7.52
N THR A 80 5.14 24.20 8.60
CA THR A 80 4.36 24.40 9.83
C THR A 80 5.16 24.00 11.06
N SER A 81 4.75 24.50 12.22
CA SER A 81 5.11 23.92 13.51
C SER A 81 4.15 22.78 13.87
N ARG A 82 4.61 21.91 14.77
CA ARG A 82 3.79 20.92 15.47
C ARG A 82 2.62 21.58 16.22
N ILE A 83 1.50 20.87 16.34
CA ILE A 83 0.30 21.22 17.12
C ILE A 83 0.29 20.42 18.43
N ASN A 84 0.55 19.12 18.35
CA ASN A 84 0.62 18.22 19.50
C ASN A 84 1.61 17.09 19.22
N GLU A 85 2.84 17.24 19.70
CA GLU A 85 3.95 16.31 19.41
C GLU A 85 3.65 14.87 19.83
N ARG A 86 2.93 14.69 20.96
CA ARG A 86 2.50 13.36 21.43
C ARG A 86 1.58 12.70 20.40
N PHE A 87 0.60 13.43 19.86
CA PHE A 87 -0.35 12.88 18.90
C PHE A 87 0.30 12.64 17.54
N GLU A 88 1.09 13.59 17.10
CA GLU A 88 1.84 13.48 15.85
C GLU A 88 2.84 12.32 15.86
N SER A 89 3.33 11.91 17.05
CA SER A 89 4.15 10.72 17.23
C SER A 89 3.33 9.43 17.34
N ILE A 90 2.33 9.37 18.25
CA ILE A 90 1.55 8.14 18.47
C ILE A 90 0.75 7.73 17.23
N PHE A 91 0.31 8.71 16.43
CA PHE A 91 -0.40 8.47 15.18
C PHE A 91 0.54 8.43 13.96
N ALA A 92 1.84 8.69 14.08
CA ALA A 92 2.80 8.53 12.97
C ALA A 92 3.27 7.10 12.78
N ILE A 93 3.21 6.28 13.82
CA ILE A 93 3.65 4.89 13.77
C ILE A 93 2.65 4.12 12.91
N GLY A 94 2.90 4.04 11.60
CA GLY A 94 2.27 3.02 10.78
C GLY A 94 2.63 1.65 11.34
N VAL A 95 1.69 0.72 11.35
CA VAL A 95 2.05 -0.69 11.48
C VAL A 95 2.90 -1.00 10.26
N ASP A 96 4.19 -1.25 10.46
CA ASP A 96 4.99 -1.90 9.44
C ASP A 96 4.30 -3.23 9.14
N GLU A 97 3.70 -3.37 7.96
CA GLU A 97 3.05 -4.60 7.50
C GLU A 97 4.04 -5.78 7.47
N MET A 98 5.34 -5.51 7.69
CA MET A 98 6.41 -6.48 7.80
C MET A 98 6.81 -6.84 9.25
N SER A 99 6.49 -6.02 10.26
CA SER A 99 6.98 -6.20 11.64
C SER A 99 5.85 -6.51 12.62
N TRP A 100 5.84 -7.75 13.08
CA TRP A 100 4.84 -8.34 13.98
C TRP A 100 5.00 -7.89 15.44
N ASP A 101 6.12 -7.23 15.76
CA ASP A 101 6.56 -6.96 17.13
C ASP A 101 5.95 -5.67 17.74
N ASP A 102 5.31 -4.82 16.93
CA ASP A 102 4.83 -3.48 17.34
C ASP A 102 3.34 -3.43 17.76
N LEU A 103 2.65 -4.57 17.86
CA LEU A 103 1.20 -4.66 18.09
C LEU A 103 0.77 -5.01 19.53
N ASP A 104 1.68 -5.05 20.51
CA ASP A 104 1.26 -5.21 21.91
C ASP A 104 0.55 -3.94 22.40
N GLY A 105 -0.79 -3.98 22.43
CA GLY A 105 -1.66 -2.87 22.83
C GLY A 105 -1.40 -2.33 24.25
N LYS A 106 -0.60 -3.04 25.07
CA LYS A 106 -0.14 -2.56 26.38
C LYS A 106 0.82 -1.36 26.32
N ASN A 107 1.40 -1.07 25.15
CA ASN A 107 2.40 -0.02 24.99
C ASN A 107 1.84 1.30 24.43
N TYR A 108 0.54 1.37 24.09
CA TYR A 108 -0.06 2.57 23.49
C TYR A 108 -1.06 3.25 24.44
N ASN A 109 -0.74 4.47 24.85
CA ASN A 109 -1.66 5.34 25.60
C ASN A 109 -2.48 6.19 24.62
N TRP A 110 -3.45 5.56 23.96
CA TRP A 110 -4.33 6.23 23.00
C TRP A 110 -5.09 7.39 23.66
N PRO A 111 -5.28 8.53 22.96
CA PRO A 111 -6.12 9.60 23.49
C PRO A 111 -7.59 9.22 23.54
N SER A 112 -8.36 9.97 24.32
CA SER A 112 -9.82 9.90 24.25
C SER A 112 -10.32 10.30 22.85
N VAL A 113 -11.53 9.85 22.50
CA VAL A 113 -12.12 10.18 21.19
C VAL A 113 -12.35 11.68 21.05
N ASP A 114 -12.72 12.37 22.13
CA ASP A 114 -12.90 13.82 22.14
C ASP A 114 -11.58 14.58 21.99
N GLU A 115 -10.48 14.12 22.61
CA GLU A 115 -9.15 14.69 22.35
C GLU A 115 -8.72 14.49 20.89
N ALA A 116 -8.99 13.32 20.31
CA ALA A 116 -8.69 13.06 18.90
C ALA A 116 -9.53 13.94 17.97
N ARG A 117 -10.83 14.13 18.24
CA ARG A 117 -11.72 15.06 17.51
C ARG A 117 -11.21 16.49 17.59
N GLU A 118 -10.82 16.95 18.77
CA GLU A 118 -10.28 18.30 18.96
C GLU A 118 -8.96 18.49 18.21
N TYR A 119 -8.07 17.50 18.25
CA TYR A 119 -6.85 17.52 17.46
C TYR A 119 -7.14 17.62 15.95
N ARG A 120 -8.04 16.79 15.44
CA ARG A 120 -8.48 16.87 14.04
C ARG A 120 -9.05 18.25 13.69
N ARG A 121 -9.85 18.85 14.57
CA ARG A 121 -10.38 20.22 14.35
C ARG A 121 -9.27 21.24 14.20
N LEU A 122 -8.25 21.20 15.09
CA LEU A 122 -7.09 22.08 15.05
C LEU A 122 -6.24 21.89 13.79
N VAL A 123 -6.03 20.63 13.36
CA VAL A 123 -5.35 20.32 12.10
C VAL A 123 -6.12 20.88 10.90
N ARG A 124 -7.45 20.70 10.87
CA ARG A 124 -8.31 21.24 9.82
C ARG A 124 -8.18 22.75 9.69
N GLU A 125 -8.14 23.47 10.82
CA GLU A 125 -7.94 24.92 10.84
C GLU A 125 -6.54 25.31 10.34
N ARG A 126 -5.49 24.60 10.77
CA ARG A 126 -4.11 24.85 10.34
C ARG A 126 -3.94 24.64 8.84
N VAL A 127 -4.44 23.53 8.31
CA VAL A 127 -4.34 23.19 6.88
C VAL A 127 -5.19 24.14 6.04
N THR A 128 -6.38 24.52 6.52
CA THR A 128 -7.21 25.56 5.86
C THR A 128 -6.46 26.88 5.75
N LEU A 129 -5.84 27.33 6.85
CA LEU A 129 -5.06 28.56 6.85
C LEU A 129 -3.85 28.47 5.91
N PHE A 130 -3.16 27.33 5.89
CA PHE A 130 -2.06 27.08 4.95
C PHE A 130 -2.54 27.19 3.50
N ILE A 131 -3.61 26.47 3.13
CA ILE A 131 -4.22 26.54 1.81
C ILE A 131 -4.67 27.96 1.47
N GLN A 132 -5.09 28.78 2.44
CA GLN A 132 -5.53 30.16 2.19
C GLN A 132 -4.37 31.14 1.97
N THR A 133 -3.18 30.86 2.50
CA THR A 133 -2.10 31.86 2.60
C THR A 133 -0.83 31.51 1.83
N GLU A 134 -0.51 30.23 1.63
CA GLU A 134 0.71 29.80 0.96
C GLU A 134 0.67 30.13 -0.54
N PRO A 135 1.73 30.67 -1.16
CA PRO A 135 1.78 30.84 -2.61
C PRO A 135 1.57 29.51 -3.37
N ILE A 136 0.87 29.56 -4.51
CA ILE A 136 0.60 28.40 -5.37
C ILE A 136 1.16 28.65 -6.76
N SER A 137 1.86 27.68 -7.32
CA SER A 137 2.33 27.67 -8.71
C SER A 137 1.46 26.72 -9.52
N LEU A 138 1.20 27.07 -10.79
CA LEU A 138 0.41 26.25 -11.71
C LEU A 138 1.26 25.85 -12.93
N PRO A 139 1.17 24.59 -13.39
CA PRO A 139 0.49 23.47 -12.72
C PRO A 139 1.14 23.10 -11.38
N ILE A 140 0.36 22.51 -10.46
CA ILE A 140 0.88 22.01 -9.19
C ILE A 140 1.78 20.81 -9.49
N GLY A 141 3.07 20.89 -9.16
CA GLY A 141 4.06 19.81 -9.32
C GLY A 141 4.74 19.44 -8.01
N TRP A 142 5.63 18.43 -8.03
CA TRP A 142 6.29 17.89 -6.83
C TRP A 142 7.01 18.93 -5.95
N ASP A 143 7.59 19.95 -6.58
CA ASP A 143 8.32 21.00 -5.86
C ASP A 143 7.40 22.08 -5.27
N ASP A 144 6.10 22.04 -5.58
CA ASP A 144 5.12 23.00 -5.05
C ASP A 144 4.58 22.54 -3.69
N PRO A 145 4.51 23.42 -2.67
CA PRO A 145 3.96 23.07 -1.36
C PRO A 145 2.50 22.54 -1.39
N PHE A 146 1.71 22.90 -2.41
CA PHE A 146 0.37 22.36 -2.60
C PHE A 146 0.37 20.88 -2.97
N TRP A 147 1.48 20.34 -3.50
CA TRP A 147 1.62 18.89 -3.70
C TRP A 147 1.51 18.13 -2.38
N ILE A 148 2.06 18.68 -1.28
CA ILE A 148 1.98 18.08 0.06
C ILE A 148 0.53 18.09 0.56
N ILE A 149 -0.24 19.13 0.22
CA ILE A 149 -1.66 19.19 0.56
C ILE A 149 -2.44 18.12 -0.22
N LEU A 150 -2.22 18.01 -1.53
CA LEU A 150 -2.85 16.98 -2.35
C LEU A 150 -2.45 15.58 -1.87
N MET A 151 -1.18 15.37 -1.53
CA MET A 151 -0.69 14.12 -0.92
C MET A 151 -1.45 13.79 0.37
N GLY A 152 -1.65 14.75 1.27
CA GLY A 152 -2.44 14.52 2.48
C GLY A 152 -3.91 14.22 2.18
N ILE A 153 -4.49 14.85 1.16
CA ILE A 153 -5.87 14.60 0.73
C ILE A 153 -6.01 13.17 0.17
N GLU A 154 -5.16 12.79 -0.78
CA GLU A 154 -5.20 11.46 -1.38
C GLU A 154 -4.84 10.37 -0.36
N HIS A 155 -3.95 10.66 0.59
CA HIS A 155 -3.66 9.77 1.71
C HIS A 155 -4.89 9.56 2.62
N GLU A 156 -5.63 10.61 2.96
CA GLU A 156 -6.87 10.47 3.73
C GLU A 156 -7.95 9.69 2.96
N ARG A 157 -7.97 9.76 1.62
CA ARG A 157 -8.85 8.94 0.77
C ARG A 157 -8.49 7.46 0.79
N ILE A 158 -7.20 7.10 0.76
CA ILE A 158 -6.74 5.72 1.00
C ILE A 158 -7.25 5.20 2.35
N HIS A 159 -7.19 6.06 3.36
CA HIS A 159 -7.65 5.71 4.70
C HIS A 159 -9.18 5.69 4.83
N LEU A 160 -9.94 6.44 4.03
CA LEU A 160 -11.40 6.30 3.93
C LEU A 160 -11.74 4.86 3.53
N GLU A 161 -11.12 4.36 2.48
CA GLU A 161 -11.33 2.99 2.03
C GLU A 161 -10.84 1.98 3.07
N THR A 162 -9.57 2.07 3.51
CA THR A 162 -8.98 1.14 4.49
C THR A 162 -9.80 1.07 5.78
N SER A 163 -10.19 2.23 6.34
CA SER A 163 -10.97 2.28 7.57
C SER A 163 -12.36 1.68 7.37
N SER A 164 -12.97 1.83 6.19
CA SER A 164 -14.28 1.24 5.93
C SER A 164 -14.24 -0.29 5.91
N VAL A 165 -13.14 -0.90 5.45
CA VAL A 165 -12.94 -2.35 5.52
C VAL A 165 -12.77 -2.82 6.96
N LEU A 166 -11.99 -2.11 7.76
CA LEU A 166 -11.82 -2.42 9.19
C LEU A 166 -13.13 -2.27 9.97
N ILE A 167 -13.90 -1.22 9.71
CA ILE A 167 -15.22 -1.02 10.31
C ILE A 167 -16.21 -2.13 9.88
N ARG A 168 -16.13 -2.59 8.63
CA ARG A 168 -16.96 -3.71 8.13
C ARG A 168 -16.64 -5.03 8.85
N GLN A 169 -15.39 -5.22 9.27
CA GLN A 169 -14.94 -6.39 10.04
C GLN A 169 -15.35 -6.36 11.52
N LEU A 170 -15.79 -5.21 12.06
CA LEU A 170 -16.36 -5.17 13.41
C LEU A 170 -17.67 -5.94 13.48
N ASP A 171 -17.94 -6.44 14.70
CA ASP A 171 -19.27 -6.93 15.06
C ASP A 171 -20.32 -5.84 14.78
N ILE A 172 -21.41 -6.24 14.13
CA ILE A 172 -22.47 -5.34 13.69
C ILE A 172 -23.07 -4.51 14.84
N SER A 173 -23.00 -4.99 16.08
CA SER A 173 -23.50 -4.29 17.26
C SER A 173 -22.79 -2.97 17.57
N PHE A 174 -21.55 -2.79 17.07
CA PHE A 174 -20.81 -1.53 17.14
C PHE A 174 -21.19 -0.53 16.06
N ILE A 175 -21.99 -0.91 15.07
CA ILE A 175 -22.27 -0.11 13.87
C ILE A 175 -23.73 0.37 13.86
N LYS A 176 -23.95 1.58 13.36
CA LYS A 176 -25.27 2.13 13.05
C LYS A 176 -25.32 2.58 11.59
N GLU A 177 -26.53 2.64 11.05
CA GLU A 177 -26.75 3.15 9.70
C GLU A 177 -26.50 4.66 9.63
N HIS A 178 -26.04 5.12 8.47
CA HIS A 178 -25.88 6.53 8.18
C HIS A 178 -26.37 6.83 6.76
N SER A 179 -27.03 7.97 6.58
CA SER A 179 -27.73 8.30 5.34
C SER A 179 -26.83 8.46 4.12
N LEU A 180 -25.53 8.71 4.34
CA LEU A 180 -24.51 8.79 3.30
C LEU A 180 -24.12 7.42 2.74
N PHE A 181 -24.06 6.41 3.60
CA PHE A 181 -23.53 5.08 3.26
C PHE A 181 -24.67 4.11 2.94
N LYS A 182 -25.39 4.40 1.86
CA LYS A 182 -26.52 3.59 1.40
C LYS A 182 -26.04 2.36 0.65
N ILE A 183 -26.53 1.19 1.05
CA ILE A 183 -26.26 -0.06 0.34
C ILE A 183 -27.17 -0.21 -0.89
N CYS A 184 -26.71 -0.97 -1.88
CA CYS A 184 -27.52 -1.37 -3.02
C CYS A 184 -28.68 -2.26 -2.56
N ALA A 185 -29.89 -2.01 -3.06
CA ALA A 185 -31.08 -2.83 -2.79
C ALA A 185 -31.31 -3.92 -3.84
N GLU A 186 -30.65 -3.81 -5.00
CA GLU A 186 -30.78 -4.74 -6.10
C GLU A 186 -29.96 -6.00 -5.82
N ASN A 187 -30.59 -7.17 -5.92
CA ASN A 187 -29.94 -8.47 -5.90
C ASN A 187 -30.81 -9.46 -6.67
N GLY A 188 -30.23 -10.60 -7.01
CA GLY A 188 -30.88 -11.60 -7.84
C GLY A 188 -30.05 -12.86 -8.01
N LYS A 189 -30.40 -13.65 -9.02
CA LYS A 189 -29.65 -14.85 -9.37
C LYS A 189 -28.34 -14.44 -10.04
N ALA A 190 -27.23 -15.02 -9.57
CA ALA A 190 -25.92 -14.88 -10.19
C ALA A 190 -25.97 -15.16 -11.70
N PRO A 191 -25.48 -14.24 -12.56
CA PRO A 191 -25.31 -14.55 -13.97
C PRO A 191 -24.23 -15.61 -14.14
N GLN A 192 -24.42 -16.53 -15.09
CA GLN A 192 -23.36 -17.44 -15.47
C GLN A 192 -22.27 -16.65 -16.22
N ASN A 193 -21.03 -16.80 -15.80
CA ASN A 193 -19.92 -16.08 -16.40
C ASN A 193 -19.57 -16.63 -17.79
N GLU A 194 -19.17 -15.74 -18.69
CA GLU A 194 -18.78 -16.03 -20.07
C GLU A 194 -17.34 -15.57 -20.29
N MET A 195 -16.55 -16.30 -21.10
CA MET A 195 -15.22 -15.84 -21.49
C MET A 195 -15.31 -15.07 -22.82
N LEU A 196 -14.78 -13.85 -22.83
CA LEU A 196 -14.75 -13.00 -24.01
C LEU A 196 -13.31 -12.76 -24.45
N LYS A 197 -13.09 -12.83 -25.77
CA LYS A 197 -11.78 -12.60 -26.37
C LYS A 197 -11.38 -11.13 -26.23
N VAL A 198 -10.17 -10.90 -25.75
CA VAL A 198 -9.48 -9.60 -25.73
C VAL A 198 -8.34 -9.66 -26.75
N LEU A 199 -8.34 -8.72 -27.70
CA LEU A 199 -7.27 -8.65 -28.68
C LEU A 199 -5.97 -8.21 -27.99
N GLY A 200 -4.90 -8.97 -28.23
CA GLY A 200 -3.55 -8.62 -27.77
C GLY A 200 -3.07 -7.29 -28.35
N GLY A 201 -1.93 -6.81 -27.87
CA GLY A 201 -1.38 -5.52 -28.25
C GLY A 201 -0.22 -5.11 -27.36
N GLU A 202 0.35 -3.95 -27.69
CA GLU A 202 1.30 -3.25 -26.84
C GLU A 202 0.54 -2.50 -25.75
N VAL A 203 1.08 -2.52 -24.53
CA VAL A 203 0.60 -1.79 -23.36
C VAL A 203 1.75 -0.95 -22.86
N ILE A 204 1.50 0.33 -22.60
CA ILE A 204 2.47 1.27 -22.04
C ILE A 204 1.87 1.83 -20.76
N LEU A 205 2.53 1.58 -19.63
CA LEU A 205 2.16 2.09 -18.32
C LEU A 205 3.13 3.18 -17.87
N GLY A 206 2.67 4.03 -16.97
CA GLY A 206 3.43 5.15 -16.43
C GLY A 206 2.77 6.51 -16.68
N LYS A 207 2.71 7.33 -15.64
CA LYS A 207 2.28 8.72 -15.71
C LYS A 207 3.40 9.62 -16.19
N ASN A 208 3.02 10.64 -16.95
CA ASN A 208 3.91 11.76 -17.22
C ASN A 208 3.86 12.75 -16.03
N PHE A 209 4.98 13.39 -15.70
CA PHE A 209 4.99 14.49 -14.72
C PHE A 209 4.13 15.70 -15.15
N SER A 210 3.75 15.80 -16.43
CA SER A 210 2.81 16.79 -16.94
C SER A 210 1.35 16.32 -17.00
N ASP A 211 1.02 15.16 -16.41
CA ASP A 211 -0.35 14.65 -16.30
C ASP A 211 -1.26 15.66 -15.60
N ASP A 212 -2.55 15.62 -15.92
CA ASP A 212 -3.51 16.56 -15.39
C ASP A 212 -3.94 16.23 -13.97
N TYR A 213 -3.71 15.02 -13.48
CA TYR A 213 -4.14 14.55 -12.17
C TYR A 213 -2.97 14.13 -11.28
N TYR A 214 -3.17 14.23 -9.97
CA TYR A 214 -2.24 13.72 -8.98
C TYR A 214 -1.96 12.23 -9.19
N GLY A 215 -0.70 11.83 -9.00
CA GLY A 215 -0.27 10.44 -9.00
C GLY A 215 0.76 10.20 -7.89
N TRP A 216 0.72 9.02 -7.29
CA TRP A 216 1.76 8.55 -6.38
C TRP A 216 3.06 8.28 -7.11
N ASP A 217 4.16 8.23 -6.37
CA ASP A 217 5.50 8.03 -6.91
C ASP A 217 5.63 6.74 -7.75
N ASN A 218 4.96 5.66 -7.35
CA ASN A 218 4.94 4.37 -8.06
C ASN A 218 4.21 4.41 -9.42
N GLU A 219 3.45 5.45 -9.70
CA GLU A 219 2.73 5.62 -10.96
C GLU A 219 3.62 6.25 -12.04
N TYR A 220 4.76 6.85 -11.68
CA TYR A 220 5.70 7.46 -12.61
C TYR A 220 6.80 6.48 -13.04
N GLY A 221 7.41 6.81 -14.17
CA GLY A 221 8.32 5.93 -14.90
C GLY A 221 7.64 5.35 -16.13
N VAL A 222 8.26 4.38 -16.77
CA VAL A 222 7.70 3.72 -17.95
C VAL A 222 7.83 2.21 -17.81
N GLN A 223 6.78 1.51 -18.21
CA GLN A 223 6.76 0.07 -18.35
C GLN A 223 6.08 -0.28 -19.66
N GLN A 224 6.61 -1.27 -20.37
CA GLN A 224 6.09 -1.69 -21.66
C GLN A 224 5.93 -3.21 -21.70
N ALA A 225 4.77 -3.65 -22.17
CA ALA A 225 4.44 -5.05 -22.34
C ALA A 225 3.88 -5.31 -23.73
N LYS A 226 4.16 -6.49 -24.28
CA LYS A 226 3.52 -6.98 -25.50
C LYS A 226 2.73 -8.24 -25.19
N LEU A 227 1.41 -8.14 -25.34
CA LEU A 227 0.48 -9.21 -25.01
C LEU A 227 -0.04 -9.92 -26.26
N GLU A 228 -0.06 -11.24 -26.22
CA GLU A 228 -0.88 -12.04 -27.11
C GLU A 228 -2.37 -11.90 -26.73
N SER A 229 -3.25 -12.28 -27.67
CA SER A 229 -4.69 -12.29 -27.38
C SER A 229 -5.02 -13.34 -26.32
N PHE A 230 -5.92 -13.00 -25.41
CA PHE A 230 -6.37 -13.85 -24.31
C PHE A 230 -7.88 -13.78 -24.17
N GLU A 231 -8.47 -14.57 -23.28
CA GLU A 231 -9.87 -14.41 -22.90
C GLU A 231 -9.98 -13.91 -21.45
N ALA A 232 -10.93 -13.02 -21.19
CA ALA A 232 -11.26 -12.56 -19.84
C ALA A 232 -12.72 -12.91 -19.51
N SER A 233 -13.01 -13.19 -18.25
CA SER A 233 -14.40 -13.37 -17.82
C SER A 233 -15.17 -12.07 -18.07
N LYS A 234 -16.44 -12.17 -18.45
CA LYS A 234 -17.30 -11.04 -18.80
C LYS A 234 -17.68 -10.22 -17.56
N TYR A 235 -18.04 -10.93 -16.50
CA TYR A 235 -18.35 -10.38 -15.19
C TYR A 235 -17.20 -10.62 -14.22
N LEU A 236 -17.13 -9.80 -13.17
CA LEU A 236 -16.40 -10.17 -11.96
C LEU A 236 -16.97 -11.47 -11.38
N VAL A 237 -16.16 -12.22 -10.63
CA VAL A 237 -16.64 -13.45 -9.98
C VAL A 237 -17.68 -13.07 -8.93
N SER A 238 -18.90 -13.58 -9.09
CA SER A 238 -20.00 -13.29 -8.16
C SER A 238 -19.95 -14.20 -6.93
N ASN A 239 -20.66 -13.81 -5.86
CA ASN A 239 -20.85 -14.67 -4.69
C ASN A 239 -21.43 -16.05 -5.08
N GLY A 240 -22.38 -16.08 -6.02
CA GLY A 240 -22.96 -17.32 -6.54
C GLY A 240 -21.99 -18.15 -7.37
N GLU A 241 -21.11 -17.54 -8.15
CA GLU A 241 -20.06 -18.26 -8.86
C GLU A 241 -19.00 -18.82 -7.88
N PHE A 242 -18.62 -18.02 -6.87
CA PHE A 242 -17.69 -18.45 -5.83
C PHE A 242 -18.26 -19.55 -4.94
N LEU A 243 -19.59 -19.58 -4.74
CA LEU A 243 -20.27 -20.66 -4.01
C LEU A 243 -19.96 -22.03 -4.62
N GLU A 244 -19.82 -22.15 -5.94
CA GLU A 244 -19.47 -23.42 -6.58
C GLU A 244 -18.09 -23.95 -6.11
N PHE A 245 -17.12 -23.06 -5.89
CA PHE A 245 -15.81 -23.43 -5.34
C PHE A 245 -15.92 -23.90 -3.89
N VAL A 246 -16.75 -23.23 -3.08
CA VAL A 246 -17.04 -23.63 -1.70
C VAL A 246 -17.70 -25.00 -1.65
N GLU A 247 -18.74 -25.23 -2.46
CA GLU A 247 -19.49 -26.49 -2.54
C GLU A 247 -18.65 -27.66 -3.07
N ASP A 248 -17.68 -27.40 -3.95
CA ASP A 248 -16.70 -28.39 -4.39
C ASP A 248 -15.58 -28.66 -3.34
N ASN A 249 -15.75 -28.19 -2.10
CA ASN A 249 -14.81 -28.30 -0.98
C ASN A 249 -13.47 -27.62 -1.27
N GLY A 250 -13.49 -26.45 -1.92
CA GLY A 250 -12.31 -25.70 -2.31
C GLY A 250 -11.41 -25.27 -1.13
N TYR A 251 -12.02 -24.94 0.01
CA TYR A 251 -11.27 -24.63 1.24
C TYR A 251 -10.66 -25.87 1.90
N ASP A 252 -11.20 -27.07 1.69
CA ASP A 252 -10.66 -28.31 2.29
C ASP A 252 -9.54 -28.95 1.46
N LYS A 253 -9.39 -28.55 0.19
CA LYS A 253 -8.42 -29.12 -0.75
C LYS A 253 -7.17 -28.27 -0.86
N ASP A 254 -6.11 -28.67 -0.15
CA ASP A 254 -4.81 -27.97 -0.13
C ASP A 254 -4.17 -27.81 -1.52
N GLU A 255 -4.47 -28.70 -2.48
CA GLU A 255 -3.93 -28.65 -3.85
C GLU A 255 -4.27 -27.38 -4.65
N PHE A 256 -5.29 -26.63 -4.24
CA PHE A 256 -5.66 -25.36 -4.89
C PHE A 256 -4.89 -24.16 -4.34
N TRP A 257 -4.23 -24.30 -3.19
CA TRP A 257 -3.63 -23.19 -2.47
C TRP A 257 -2.12 -23.16 -2.67
N GLU A 258 -1.59 -21.98 -2.98
CA GLU A 258 -0.15 -21.75 -2.94
C GLU A 258 0.37 -21.80 -1.50
N ALA A 259 1.67 -22.01 -1.30
CA ALA A 259 2.25 -22.24 0.03
C ALA A 259 1.93 -21.12 1.05
N GLU A 260 2.00 -19.85 0.64
CA GLU A 260 1.63 -18.71 1.48
C GLU A 260 0.13 -18.72 1.82
N GLY A 261 -0.72 -18.92 0.81
CA GLY A 261 -2.18 -19.00 0.98
C GLY A 261 -2.61 -20.17 1.85
N LEU A 262 -1.92 -21.31 1.76
CA LEU A 262 -2.17 -22.47 2.61
C LEU A 262 -1.83 -22.19 4.07
N SER A 263 -0.72 -21.46 4.29
CA SER A 263 -0.30 -21.02 5.63
C SER A 263 -1.32 -20.05 6.23
N TRP A 264 -1.77 -19.07 5.43
CA TRP A 264 -2.85 -18.15 5.81
C TRP A 264 -4.15 -18.89 6.14
N LYS A 265 -4.62 -19.79 5.26
CA LYS A 265 -5.86 -20.56 5.47
C LYS A 265 -5.84 -21.34 6.77
N LYS A 266 -4.70 -21.99 7.07
CA LYS A 266 -4.49 -22.75 8.32
C LYS A 266 -4.48 -21.83 9.54
N PHE A 267 -3.81 -20.68 9.47
CA PHE A 267 -3.76 -19.70 10.55
C PHE A 267 -5.14 -19.09 10.83
N ALA A 268 -5.84 -18.65 9.78
CA ALA A 268 -7.15 -18.01 9.88
C ALA A 268 -8.29 -19.00 10.19
N GLY A 269 -8.09 -20.29 9.89
CA GLY A 269 -9.17 -21.30 9.97
C GLY A 269 -10.30 -21.03 8.97
N ALA A 270 -9.99 -20.39 7.84
CA ALA A 270 -10.97 -19.91 6.87
C ALA A 270 -11.70 -21.07 6.18
N LYS A 271 -13.03 -20.94 6.06
CA LYS A 271 -13.91 -21.92 5.39
C LYS A 271 -14.82 -21.30 4.33
N PHE A 272 -14.99 -19.98 4.42
CA PHE A 272 -15.84 -19.16 3.57
C PHE A 272 -15.19 -17.77 3.47
N PRO A 273 -15.54 -16.96 2.46
CA PRO A 273 -15.14 -15.56 2.40
C PRO A 273 -15.49 -14.81 3.69
N VAL A 274 -14.64 -13.87 4.12
CA VAL A 274 -14.70 -13.25 5.46
C VAL A 274 -16.03 -12.56 5.78
N PHE A 275 -16.72 -12.02 4.78
CA PHE A 275 -17.98 -11.30 4.96
C PHE A 275 -19.23 -12.17 4.75
N TRP A 276 -19.05 -13.48 4.53
CA TRP A 276 -20.16 -14.43 4.54
C TRP A 276 -20.47 -14.85 5.97
N ILE A 277 -21.73 -14.69 6.36
CA ILE A 277 -22.24 -15.14 7.66
C ILE A 277 -23.02 -16.42 7.40
N VAL A 278 -22.37 -17.56 7.67
CA VAL A 278 -22.90 -18.89 7.39
C VAL A 278 -23.50 -19.49 8.67
N ASP A 279 -24.81 -19.68 8.66
CA ASP A 279 -25.57 -20.41 9.68
C ASP A 279 -25.98 -21.79 9.13
N LYS A 280 -26.57 -22.67 9.96
CA LYS A 280 -26.96 -24.03 9.53
C LYS A 280 -27.97 -24.07 8.37
N GLU A 281 -28.80 -23.04 8.25
CA GLU A 281 -29.95 -23.01 7.34
C GLU A 281 -29.89 -21.83 6.34
N SER A 282 -28.95 -20.90 6.50
CA SER A 282 -28.87 -19.71 5.65
C SER A 282 -27.45 -19.18 5.52
N ILE A 283 -27.21 -18.50 4.39
CA ILE A 283 -26.00 -17.72 4.15
C ILE A 283 -26.46 -16.27 4.05
N ARG A 284 -25.86 -15.40 4.86
CA ARG A 284 -26.08 -13.95 4.86
C ARG A 284 -24.79 -13.23 4.54
N TYR A 285 -24.89 -11.94 4.26
CA TYR A 285 -23.75 -11.12 3.83
C TYR A 285 -23.58 -9.89 4.72
N ARG A 286 -22.35 -9.65 5.16
CA ARG A 286 -21.95 -8.47 5.91
C ARG A 286 -21.61 -7.33 4.94
N ALA A 287 -22.54 -6.41 4.72
CA ALA A 287 -22.27 -5.12 4.08
C ALA A 287 -21.71 -4.11 5.11
N LEU A 288 -21.33 -2.89 4.69
CA LEU A 288 -20.69 -1.89 5.58
C LEU A 288 -21.50 -1.62 6.87
N THR A 289 -22.79 -1.27 6.73
CA THR A 289 -23.66 -0.88 7.85
C THR A 289 -24.78 -1.89 8.16
N LYS A 290 -24.87 -3.00 7.41
CA LYS A 290 -25.96 -3.98 7.51
C LYS A 290 -25.49 -5.42 7.35
N ILE A 291 -26.28 -6.33 7.90
CA ILE A 291 -26.33 -7.72 7.46
C ILE A 291 -27.57 -7.89 6.59
N ILE A 292 -27.39 -8.46 5.41
CA ILE A 292 -28.45 -8.70 4.43
C ILE A 292 -28.50 -10.18 4.02
N GLU A 293 -29.59 -10.58 3.36
CA GLU A 293 -29.65 -11.86 2.65
C GLU A 293 -28.55 -11.93 1.59
N MET A 294 -27.98 -13.12 1.37
CA MET A 294 -26.83 -13.30 0.47
C MET A 294 -27.15 -12.81 -0.96
N PRO A 295 -26.46 -11.77 -1.46
CA PRO A 295 -26.65 -11.29 -2.81
C PRO A 295 -25.74 -12.07 -3.78
N PHE A 296 -26.24 -13.20 -4.30
CA PHE A 296 -25.46 -14.11 -5.14
C PHE A 296 -24.94 -13.49 -6.45
N ASP A 297 -25.60 -12.44 -6.95
CA ASP A 297 -25.21 -11.71 -8.15
C ASP A 297 -24.27 -10.52 -7.89
N TRP A 298 -23.94 -10.22 -6.63
CA TRP A 298 -22.87 -9.26 -6.30
C TRP A 298 -21.50 -9.92 -6.43
N PRO A 299 -20.42 -9.17 -6.67
CA PRO A 299 -19.10 -9.74 -6.70
C PRO A 299 -18.69 -10.26 -5.31
N VAL A 300 -17.87 -11.31 -5.29
CA VAL A 300 -17.36 -11.88 -4.04
C VAL A 300 -16.23 -11.01 -3.48
N ASP A 301 -16.25 -10.71 -2.17
CA ASP A 301 -15.12 -10.10 -1.46
C ASP A 301 -14.17 -11.20 -0.95
N VAL A 302 -12.92 -11.19 -1.41
CA VAL A 302 -11.91 -12.18 -1.05
C VAL A 302 -10.52 -11.56 -1.02
N ASN A 303 -9.61 -12.16 -0.26
CA ASN A 303 -8.20 -11.82 -0.37
C ASN A 303 -7.56 -12.45 -1.62
N TYR A 304 -6.29 -12.13 -1.90
CA TYR A 304 -5.58 -12.66 -3.06
C TYR A 304 -5.48 -14.18 -3.05
N HIS A 305 -5.23 -14.79 -1.88
CA HIS A 305 -5.03 -16.24 -1.77
C HIS A 305 -6.29 -17.03 -2.12
N GLU A 306 -7.45 -16.56 -1.67
CA GLU A 306 -8.76 -17.12 -2.02
C GLU A 306 -9.05 -16.97 -3.51
N ALA A 307 -8.80 -15.79 -4.07
CA ALA A 307 -8.96 -15.51 -5.50
C ALA A 307 -8.08 -16.43 -6.37
N LYS A 308 -6.81 -16.60 -5.97
CA LYS A 308 -5.86 -17.50 -6.64
C LYS A 308 -6.26 -18.97 -6.51
N ALA A 309 -6.73 -19.39 -5.33
CA ALA A 309 -7.19 -20.76 -5.11
C ALA A 309 -8.43 -21.10 -5.96
N PHE A 310 -9.37 -20.16 -6.08
CA PHE A 310 -10.49 -20.29 -7.01
C PHE A 310 -10.01 -20.46 -8.45
N CYS A 311 -9.06 -19.65 -8.91
CA CYS A 311 -8.53 -19.77 -10.27
C CYS A 311 -7.87 -21.14 -10.52
N ASN A 312 -7.09 -21.64 -9.55
CA ASN A 312 -6.47 -22.96 -9.61
C ASN A 312 -7.51 -24.09 -9.67
N TRP A 313 -8.56 -24.01 -8.85
CA TRP A 313 -9.70 -24.93 -8.92
C TRP A 313 -10.40 -24.89 -10.28
N LYS A 314 -10.67 -23.70 -10.80
CA LYS A 314 -11.36 -23.51 -12.07
C LYS A 314 -10.52 -23.99 -13.24
N SER A 315 -9.21 -23.78 -13.20
CA SER A 315 -8.24 -24.37 -14.13
C SER A 315 -8.33 -25.89 -14.13
N LYS A 316 -8.29 -26.53 -12.96
CA LYS A 316 -8.42 -27.99 -12.86
C LYS A 316 -9.76 -28.51 -13.38
N LYS A 317 -10.86 -27.81 -13.08
CA LYS A 317 -12.22 -28.17 -13.48
C LYS A 317 -12.47 -28.05 -14.98
N THR A 318 -11.85 -27.06 -15.63
CA THR A 318 -12.10 -26.72 -17.04
C THR A 318 -10.99 -27.16 -18.01
N GLY A 319 -9.80 -27.47 -17.51
CA GLY A 319 -8.61 -27.75 -18.32
C GLY A 319 -8.02 -26.53 -19.04
N LYS A 320 -8.52 -25.32 -18.74
CA LYS A 320 -8.04 -24.03 -19.26
C LYS A 320 -6.97 -23.42 -18.35
N ASN A 321 -6.24 -22.41 -18.83
CA ASN A 321 -5.25 -21.70 -18.02
C ASN A 321 -5.88 -20.52 -17.28
N ILE A 322 -6.78 -20.84 -16.35
CA ILE A 322 -7.51 -19.85 -15.55
C ILE A 322 -6.61 -19.29 -14.44
N ARG A 323 -6.37 -17.99 -14.49
CA ARG A 323 -5.55 -17.25 -13.51
C ARG A 323 -6.09 -15.84 -13.29
N LEU A 324 -5.57 -15.14 -12.28
CA LEU A 324 -5.82 -13.70 -12.15
C LEU A 324 -5.10 -12.96 -13.29
N PRO A 325 -5.59 -11.79 -13.74
CA PRO A 325 -4.89 -11.00 -14.75
C PRO A 325 -3.56 -10.46 -14.21
N SER A 326 -2.61 -10.18 -15.11
CA SER A 326 -1.51 -9.26 -14.82
C SER A 326 -1.98 -7.80 -14.89
N GLU A 327 -1.19 -6.88 -14.33
CA GLU A 327 -1.41 -5.43 -14.46
C GLU A 327 -1.54 -5.01 -15.94
N SER A 328 -0.65 -5.52 -16.80
CA SER A 328 -0.66 -5.27 -18.24
C SER A 328 -1.91 -5.82 -18.93
N GLU A 329 -2.40 -7.01 -18.56
CA GLU A 329 -3.64 -7.57 -19.13
C GLU A 329 -4.89 -6.80 -18.71
N TRP A 330 -4.95 -6.34 -17.46
CA TRP A 330 -6.05 -5.50 -17.02
C TRP A 330 -6.04 -4.15 -17.74
N ASN A 331 -4.86 -3.53 -17.91
CA ASN A 331 -4.73 -2.29 -18.68
C ASN A 331 -5.11 -2.47 -20.16
N ARG A 332 -4.75 -3.62 -20.75
CA ARG A 332 -5.20 -3.97 -22.10
C ARG A 332 -6.70 -4.11 -22.19
N LEU A 333 -7.33 -4.69 -21.16
CA LEU A 333 -8.78 -4.84 -21.07
C LEU A 333 -9.47 -3.46 -20.93
N TYR A 334 -8.92 -2.56 -20.12
CA TYR A 334 -9.38 -1.17 -19.99
C TYR A 334 -9.38 -0.45 -21.35
N GLU A 335 -8.27 -0.55 -22.09
CA GLU A 335 -8.14 0.04 -23.44
C GLU A 335 -9.06 -0.60 -24.46
N TYR A 336 -9.19 -1.93 -24.44
CA TYR A 336 -10.11 -2.67 -25.30
C TYR A 336 -11.56 -2.19 -25.11
N CYS A 337 -11.94 -1.91 -23.86
CA CYS A 337 -13.25 -1.39 -23.50
C CYS A 337 -13.43 0.11 -23.82
N LYS A 338 -12.38 0.79 -24.30
CA LYS A 338 -12.35 2.21 -24.65
C LYS A 338 -12.75 3.12 -23.47
N LEU A 339 -12.32 2.74 -22.26
CA LEU A 339 -12.54 3.56 -21.07
C LEU A 339 -11.56 4.73 -21.04
N THR A 340 -11.92 5.76 -20.28
CA THR A 340 -11.13 6.97 -20.06
C THR A 340 -11.35 7.47 -18.64
N ASP A 341 -10.33 8.06 -18.03
CA ASP A 341 -10.38 8.65 -16.69
C ASP A 341 -11.11 10.01 -16.63
N ASP A 342 -11.88 10.35 -17.68
CA ASP A 342 -12.48 11.67 -17.81
C ASP A 342 -13.55 11.88 -16.72
N ASN A 343 -13.31 12.84 -15.82
CA ASN A 343 -14.26 13.26 -14.77
C ASN A 343 -15.53 13.94 -15.32
N LYS A 344 -15.78 13.88 -16.63
CA LYS A 344 -16.98 14.41 -17.30
C LYS A 344 -18.14 13.42 -17.25
N TRP A 345 -18.31 12.71 -16.14
CA TRP A 345 -19.52 11.96 -15.88
C TRP A 345 -20.67 12.98 -15.80
N GLN A 346 -21.52 13.03 -16.84
CA GLN A 346 -22.48 14.12 -17.02
C GLN A 346 -23.51 14.24 -15.87
N THR A 347 -23.64 13.20 -15.03
CA THR A 347 -24.40 13.22 -13.77
C THR A 347 -23.87 12.23 -12.72
N HIS A 348 -23.52 11.00 -13.12
CA HIS A 348 -22.94 9.94 -12.28
C HIS A 348 -21.99 9.08 -13.12
N ALA A 349 -20.95 8.53 -12.52
CA ALA A 349 -20.03 7.61 -13.16
C ALA A 349 -20.78 6.40 -13.73
N ASN A 350 -20.36 5.90 -14.90
CA ASN A 350 -20.87 4.63 -15.43
C ASN A 350 -20.25 3.42 -14.71
N ALA A 351 -20.03 3.54 -13.41
CA ALA A 351 -19.43 2.54 -12.54
C ALA A 351 -19.87 2.80 -11.09
N ASN A 352 -19.93 1.75 -10.27
CA ASN A 352 -20.11 1.91 -8.83
C ASN A 352 -18.78 2.32 -8.20
N ILE A 353 -18.45 3.60 -8.21
CA ILE A 353 -17.17 4.16 -7.75
C ILE A 353 -17.41 5.53 -7.12
N ASN A 354 -16.44 6.07 -6.36
CA ASN A 354 -16.50 7.42 -5.79
C ASN A 354 -17.70 7.65 -4.85
N LEU A 355 -18.29 6.58 -4.28
CA LEU A 355 -19.54 6.62 -3.51
C LEU A 355 -20.72 7.28 -4.26
N GLU A 356 -20.67 7.35 -5.59
CA GLU A 356 -21.69 8.04 -6.39
C GLU A 356 -23.00 7.26 -6.48
N HIS A 357 -22.95 5.94 -6.32
CA HIS A 357 -24.11 5.06 -6.36
C HIS A 357 -24.40 4.44 -5.01
N PHE A 358 -23.47 3.65 -4.47
CA PHE A 358 -23.67 2.86 -3.25
C PHE A 358 -22.41 2.82 -2.38
N ALA A 359 -22.61 2.62 -1.08
CA ALA A 359 -21.57 2.23 -0.12
C ALA A 359 -21.56 0.70 0.11
N SER A 360 -21.77 -0.04 -0.99
CA SER A 360 -21.64 -1.48 -1.09
C SER A 360 -21.41 -1.86 -2.54
N SER A 361 -21.03 -3.11 -2.79
CA SER A 361 -21.11 -3.70 -4.12
C SER A 361 -22.57 -3.70 -4.64
N CYS A 362 -22.72 -3.95 -5.94
CA CYS A 362 -23.99 -4.11 -6.64
C CYS A 362 -23.91 -5.29 -7.63
N PRO A 363 -25.01 -5.70 -8.30
CA PRO A 363 -24.99 -6.81 -9.24
C PRO A 363 -23.90 -6.67 -10.32
N VAL A 364 -23.15 -7.74 -10.58
CA VAL A 364 -22.00 -7.76 -11.50
C VAL A 364 -22.34 -7.50 -12.96
N ASN A 365 -23.64 -7.43 -13.29
CA ASN A 365 -24.17 -7.16 -14.63
C ASN A 365 -24.84 -5.77 -14.73
N LYS A 366 -24.53 -4.85 -13.80
CA LYS A 366 -25.12 -3.51 -13.77
C LYS A 366 -24.41 -2.51 -14.69
N PHE A 367 -23.08 -2.41 -14.63
CA PHE A 367 -22.31 -1.40 -15.38
C PHE A 367 -21.54 -2.00 -16.54
N LEU A 368 -22.07 -1.81 -17.77
CA LEU A 368 -21.47 -2.30 -19.01
C LEU A 368 -20.32 -1.39 -19.48
N HIS A 369 -19.19 -2.01 -19.81
CA HIS A 369 -17.94 -1.42 -20.28
C HIS A 369 -17.44 -2.18 -21.52
N GLY A 370 -17.74 -1.69 -22.73
CA GLY A 370 -17.16 -2.25 -23.96
C GLY A 370 -17.41 -3.74 -24.21
N GLY A 371 -18.50 -4.31 -23.67
CA GLY A 371 -18.83 -5.75 -23.75
C GLY A 371 -18.54 -6.55 -22.47
N PHE A 372 -17.73 -5.99 -21.57
CA PHE A 372 -17.49 -6.48 -20.22
C PHE A 372 -18.30 -5.69 -19.20
N TYR A 373 -18.29 -6.09 -17.93
CA TYR A 373 -18.92 -5.36 -16.85
C TYR A 373 -17.94 -5.09 -15.72
N ASP A 374 -18.06 -3.96 -15.03
CA ASP A 374 -17.23 -3.62 -13.86
C ASP A 374 -15.72 -3.79 -14.13
N ILE A 375 -15.22 -3.18 -15.23
CA ILE A 375 -13.78 -3.06 -15.45
C ILE A 375 -13.21 -2.05 -14.44
N ILE A 376 -13.93 -0.96 -14.21
CA ILE A 376 -13.72 0.00 -13.12
C ILE A 376 -14.88 -0.07 -12.13
N GLY A 377 -14.59 0.21 -10.86
CA GLY A 377 -15.56 0.25 -9.77
C GLY A 377 -16.14 -1.11 -9.38
N ASN A 378 -17.19 -1.03 -8.56
CA ASN A 378 -17.81 -2.10 -7.80
C ASN A 378 -16.87 -2.62 -6.71
N ILE A 379 -15.79 -3.31 -7.07
CA ILE A 379 -14.71 -3.73 -6.15
C ILE A 379 -13.36 -3.72 -6.88
N TRP A 380 -12.30 -3.56 -6.10
CA TRP A 380 -10.93 -3.76 -6.60
C TRP A 380 -10.75 -5.17 -7.18
N GLN A 381 -9.94 -5.28 -8.24
CA GLN A 381 -9.62 -6.55 -8.88
C GLN A 381 -8.18 -6.96 -8.57
N TRP A 382 -7.99 -8.08 -7.88
CA TRP A 382 -6.66 -8.66 -7.65
C TRP A 382 -5.96 -9.03 -8.96
N SER A 383 -4.68 -8.69 -9.05
CA SER A 383 -3.78 -9.11 -10.14
C SER A 383 -2.64 -10.01 -9.63
N GLU A 384 -2.05 -10.82 -10.50
CA GLU A 384 -0.85 -11.62 -10.16
C GLU A 384 0.44 -10.79 -10.14
N THR A 385 0.38 -9.54 -10.58
CA THR A 385 1.54 -8.65 -10.63
C THR A 385 1.86 -8.14 -9.21
N PRO A 386 3.04 -8.48 -8.64
CA PRO A 386 3.51 -7.81 -7.45
C PRO A 386 3.81 -6.34 -7.76
N ILE A 387 3.73 -5.46 -6.77
CA ILE A 387 4.08 -4.05 -6.98
C ILE A 387 5.60 -3.87 -7.10
N TYR A 388 5.99 -3.01 -8.03
CA TYR A 388 7.39 -2.66 -8.30
C TYR A 388 7.48 -1.25 -8.88
N GLY A 389 8.64 -0.62 -8.78
CA GLY A 389 8.91 0.66 -9.43
C GLY A 389 9.09 0.50 -10.94
N PHE A 390 8.46 1.35 -11.74
CA PHE A 390 8.69 1.39 -13.18
C PHE A 390 10.11 1.87 -13.53
N ASP A 391 10.52 1.71 -14.80
CA ASP A 391 11.79 2.27 -15.26
C ASP A 391 11.75 3.80 -15.14
N GLY A 392 12.76 4.37 -14.49
CA GLY A 392 12.78 5.79 -14.12
C GLY A 392 11.94 6.17 -12.88
N PHE A 393 11.45 5.19 -12.11
CA PHE A 393 10.81 5.43 -10.81
C PHE A 393 11.70 6.27 -9.90
N LYS A 394 11.07 7.23 -9.20
CA LYS A 394 11.72 8.07 -8.18
C LYS A 394 10.76 8.22 -7.02
N THR A 395 11.28 8.17 -5.80
CA THR A 395 10.49 8.48 -4.62
C THR A 395 10.22 9.97 -4.48
N HIS A 396 9.06 10.33 -3.96
CA HIS A 396 8.80 11.72 -3.57
C HIS A 396 9.58 12.06 -2.27
N PRO A 397 10.36 13.15 -2.19
CA PRO A 397 11.28 13.41 -1.07
C PRO A 397 10.61 13.62 0.29
N ILE A 398 9.34 14.03 0.32
CA ILE A 398 8.55 14.22 1.55
C ILE A 398 7.85 12.92 2.00
N TYR A 399 7.79 11.90 1.15
CA TYR A 399 7.14 10.62 1.46
C TYR A 399 7.84 9.46 0.74
N ASP A 400 9.10 9.22 1.10
CA ASP A 400 10.00 8.29 0.42
C ASP A 400 9.78 6.81 0.80
N ASP A 401 8.96 6.56 1.81
CA ASP A 401 8.56 5.25 2.31
C ASP A 401 7.11 4.86 1.95
N PHE A 402 6.42 5.62 1.10
CA PHE A 402 5.06 5.25 0.64
C PHE A 402 5.05 3.97 -0.19
N SER A 403 5.75 3.98 -1.33
CA SER A 403 5.74 2.85 -2.27
C SER A 403 6.82 1.85 -1.99
N THR A 404 8.02 2.34 -1.67
CA THR A 404 9.19 1.49 -1.71
C THR A 404 9.06 0.27 -0.80
N PRO A 405 8.61 0.33 0.47
CA PRO A 405 8.52 -0.85 1.34
C PRO A 405 7.66 -1.98 0.75
N THR A 406 6.69 -1.66 -0.11
CA THR A 406 5.81 -2.65 -0.75
C THR A 406 6.47 -3.43 -1.89
N PHE A 407 7.61 -2.97 -2.40
CA PHE A 407 8.39 -3.64 -3.45
C PHE A 407 9.15 -4.84 -2.87
N ASP A 408 8.42 -5.85 -2.41
CA ASP A 408 8.93 -7.00 -1.64
C ASP A 408 8.49 -8.37 -2.20
N ASP A 409 7.80 -8.37 -3.35
CA ASP A 409 7.14 -9.52 -3.98
C ASP A 409 6.09 -10.22 -3.12
N ARG A 410 5.60 -9.56 -2.07
CA ARG A 410 4.52 -10.05 -1.19
C ARG A 410 3.30 -9.13 -1.17
N HIS A 411 3.41 -7.96 -1.79
CA HIS A 411 2.29 -7.07 -2.10
C HIS A 411 1.89 -7.23 -3.55
N ASN A 412 0.60 -7.46 -3.79
CA ASN A 412 0.06 -7.57 -5.14
C ASN A 412 -0.80 -6.37 -5.50
N ILE A 413 -0.69 -5.93 -6.74
CA ILE A 413 -1.45 -4.80 -7.26
C ILE A 413 -2.92 -5.20 -7.37
N MET A 414 -3.79 -4.28 -6.95
CA MET A 414 -5.22 -4.33 -7.20
C MET A 414 -5.62 -3.17 -8.11
N LEU A 415 -6.57 -3.41 -9.03
CA LEU A 415 -6.89 -2.48 -10.12
C LEU A 415 -8.37 -2.14 -10.20
N GLY A 416 -8.68 -0.92 -10.66
CA GLY A 416 -10.01 -0.47 -11.06
C GLY A 416 -10.85 0.27 -10.01
N GLY A 417 -10.45 0.30 -8.74
CA GLY A 417 -11.21 0.94 -7.67
C GLY A 417 -12.42 0.13 -7.20
N SER A 418 -12.85 0.36 -5.98
CA SER A 418 -14.09 -0.15 -5.38
C SER A 418 -15.20 0.92 -5.34
N PHE A 419 -16.37 0.53 -4.86
CA PHE A 419 -17.50 1.46 -4.63
C PHE A 419 -17.16 2.66 -3.74
N ILE A 420 -16.16 2.53 -2.85
CA ILE A 420 -15.75 3.60 -1.93
C ILE A 420 -14.48 4.33 -2.34
N SER A 421 -13.72 3.79 -3.30
CA SER A 421 -12.52 4.44 -3.84
C SER A 421 -12.84 5.82 -4.39
N THR A 422 -12.07 6.81 -3.96
CA THR A 422 -12.27 8.22 -4.34
C THR A 422 -10.93 8.89 -4.67
N GLY A 423 -10.94 9.98 -5.44
CA GLY A 423 -9.69 10.64 -5.83
C GLY A 423 -8.81 9.73 -6.67
N ASN A 424 -7.50 9.73 -6.41
CA ASN A 424 -6.51 8.99 -7.20
C ASN A 424 -6.95 7.54 -7.40
N GLU A 425 -7.44 6.84 -6.37
CA GLU A 425 -7.96 5.45 -6.42
C GLU A 425 -8.96 5.14 -7.54
N THR A 426 -9.55 6.16 -8.18
CA THR A 426 -10.48 6.04 -9.30
C THR A 426 -9.84 6.06 -10.69
N LEU A 427 -8.55 6.39 -10.79
CA LEU A 427 -7.82 6.56 -12.06
C LEU A 427 -7.30 5.22 -12.59
N LYS A 428 -7.21 5.08 -13.92
CA LYS A 428 -6.52 3.96 -14.59
C LYS A 428 -5.07 3.82 -14.12
N SER A 429 -4.41 4.96 -13.88
CA SER A 429 -2.97 4.99 -13.55
C SER A 429 -2.64 4.50 -12.15
N SER A 430 -3.64 4.38 -11.28
CA SER A 430 -3.41 4.09 -9.86
C SER A 430 -2.89 2.69 -9.62
N ARG A 431 -1.81 2.62 -8.85
CA ARG A 431 -1.13 1.38 -8.48
C ARG A 431 -1.14 1.22 -6.98
N TYR A 432 -2.21 0.61 -6.48
CA TYR A 432 -2.35 0.25 -5.08
C TYR A 432 -2.03 -1.22 -4.89
N ALA A 433 -1.29 -1.52 -3.84
CA ALA A 433 -0.89 -2.89 -3.53
C ALA A 433 -0.96 -3.16 -2.04
N PHE A 434 -1.39 -4.37 -1.71
CA PHE A 434 -1.58 -4.82 -0.34
C PHE A 434 -1.01 -6.22 -0.15
N ARG A 435 -0.66 -6.57 1.10
CA ARG A 435 -0.35 -7.95 1.43
C ARG A 435 -1.52 -8.86 1.04
N ARG A 436 -1.18 -9.99 0.43
CA ARG A 436 -2.12 -10.97 -0.13
C ARG A 436 -3.16 -11.52 0.85
N HIS A 437 -2.88 -11.45 2.15
CA HIS A 437 -3.75 -11.95 3.21
C HIS A 437 -4.67 -10.87 3.82
N PHE A 438 -4.42 -9.58 3.57
CA PHE A 438 -5.31 -8.53 4.05
C PHE A 438 -6.56 -8.41 3.17
N PHE A 439 -7.69 -8.22 3.83
CA PHE A 439 -8.93 -7.92 3.15
C PHE A 439 -8.98 -6.44 2.76
N GLN A 440 -9.47 -6.20 1.55
CA GLN A 440 -9.87 -4.90 1.01
C GLN A 440 -11.31 -5.03 0.49
N HIS A 441 -11.92 -3.97 -0.03
CA HIS A 441 -13.12 -4.13 -0.88
C HIS A 441 -12.70 -4.65 -2.26
N ALA A 442 -12.20 -5.88 -2.26
CA ALA A 442 -11.53 -6.51 -3.37
C ALA A 442 -12.08 -7.91 -3.63
N GLY A 443 -12.08 -8.25 -4.90
CA GLY A 443 -12.39 -9.57 -5.43
C GLY A 443 -11.59 -9.72 -6.69
N PHE A 444 -12.17 -10.33 -7.72
CA PHE A 444 -11.37 -10.60 -8.91
C PHE A 444 -12.18 -10.86 -10.18
N ARG A 445 -11.46 -10.66 -11.27
CA ARG A 445 -11.73 -11.21 -12.60
C ARG A 445 -10.70 -12.30 -12.86
N TYR A 446 -11.06 -13.29 -13.67
CA TYR A 446 -10.09 -14.28 -14.14
C TYR A 446 -9.93 -14.23 -15.65
N VAL A 447 -8.76 -14.66 -16.13
CA VAL A 447 -8.39 -14.74 -17.54
C VAL A 447 -8.01 -16.17 -17.90
N ASP A 448 -8.23 -16.55 -19.16
CA ASP A 448 -7.60 -17.72 -19.80
C ASP A 448 -6.47 -17.17 -20.68
N SER A 449 -5.25 -17.21 -20.16
CA SER A 449 -4.12 -16.51 -20.79
C SER A 449 -2.81 -17.26 -20.62
N ARG A 450 -1.99 -17.28 -21.68
CA ARG A 450 -0.62 -17.83 -21.68
C ARG A 450 0.46 -16.74 -21.69
N ASN A 451 0.07 -15.46 -21.63
CA ASN A 451 1.03 -14.38 -21.49
C ASN A 451 1.85 -14.59 -20.22
N SER A 452 3.16 -14.35 -20.31
CA SER A 452 4.08 -14.40 -19.17
C SER A 452 3.74 -13.31 -18.17
N LEU A 453 3.85 -13.64 -16.89
CA LEU A 453 3.93 -12.62 -15.84
C LEU A 453 5.28 -11.91 -15.98
N GLU A 454 5.28 -10.60 -15.88
CA GLU A 454 6.50 -9.80 -15.96
C GLU A 454 7.39 -10.09 -14.75
N ASN A 455 8.68 -10.35 -14.99
CA ASN A 455 9.66 -10.54 -13.90
C ASN A 455 10.02 -9.17 -13.31
N THR A 456 9.60 -8.93 -12.07
CA THR A 456 9.77 -7.66 -11.33
C THR A 456 11.10 -7.54 -10.58
N ASN A 457 12.03 -8.49 -10.74
CA ASN A 457 13.28 -8.61 -9.96
C ASN A 457 14.31 -7.47 -10.13
N SER A 458 13.98 -6.35 -10.77
CA SER A 458 14.92 -5.27 -11.13
C SER A 458 14.95 -4.08 -10.15
N ILE A 459 14.23 -4.15 -9.02
CA ILE A 459 14.02 -2.99 -8.10
C ILE A 459 15.34 -2.35 -7.64
N TYR A 460 16.42 -3.12 -7.55
CA TYR A 460 17.69 -2.66 -6.99
C TYR A 460 18.77 -2.29 -8.00
N GLU A 461 18.70 -2.81 -9.23
CA GLU A 461 19.78 -2.63 -10.21
C GLU A 461 19.85 -1.21 -10.80
N THR A 462 18.80 -0.40 -10.65
CA THR A 462 18.66 0.90 -11.35
C THR A 462 18.54 2.10 -10.43
N ASP A 463 18.55 1.92 -9.11
CA ASP A 463 18.44 3.00 -8.14
C ASP A 463 19.82 3.61 -7.89
N GLU A 464 20.04 4.82 -8.42
CA GLU A 464 21.34 5.51 -8.37
C GLU A 464 21.81 5.79 -6.94
N LEU A 465 20.90 6.19 -6.04
CA LEU A 465 21.25 6.50 -4.65
C LEU A 465 21.64 5.23 -3.89
N ILE A 466 20.87 4.16 -4.07
CA ILE A 466 21.20 2.86 -3.47
C ILE A 466 22.51 2.34 -4.03
N SER A 467 22.73 2.45 -5.33
CA SER A 467 23.99 2.04 -5.98
C SER A 467 25.19 2.82 -5.46
N GLN A 468 25.05 4.14 -5.25
CA GLN A 468 26.10 4.97 -4.65
C GLN A 468 26.41 4.56 -3.21
N TYR A 469 25.39 4.25 -2.41
CA TYR A 469 25.58 3.77 -1.04
C TYR A 469 26.18 2.36 -1.01
N LEU A 470 25.75 1.46 -1.89
CA LEU A 470 26.33 0.14 -2.02
C LEU A 470 27.81 0.23 -2.40
N GLU A 471 28.21 1.07 -3.35
CA GLU A 471 29.62 1.29 -3.66
C GLU A 471 30.36 1.89 -2.47
N PHE A 472 29.80 2.91 -1.82
CA PHE A 472 30.45 3.57 -0.68
C PHE A 472 30.62 2.65 0.54
N HIS A 473 29.75 1.65 0.67
CA HIS A 473 29.79 0.67 1.76
C HIS A 473 30.61 -0.58 1.42
N TYR A 474 30.58 -1.05 0.17
CA TYR A 474 31.13 -2.35 -0.21
C TYR A 474 32.31 -2.28 -1.18
N GLY A 475 32.48 -1.18 -1.92
CA GLY A 475 33.65 -0.92 -2.74
C GLY A 475 34.94 -0.83 -1.92
N ASP A 476 36.06 -1.19 -2.55
CA ASP A 476 37.38 -1.22 -1.89
C ASP A 476 37.87 0.18 -1.50
N GLU A 477 37.64 1.15 -2.37
CA GLU A 477 38.11 2.53 -2.23
C GLU A 477 37.08 3.52 -2.77
N TYR A 478 36.84 4.61 -2.03
CA TYR A 478 35.97 5.69 -2.46
C TYR A 478 36.61 7.04 -2.12
N PHE A 479 36.75 7.92 -3.12
CA PHE A 479 37.45 9.21 -3.00
C PHE A 479 38.86 9.16 -2.35
N GLY A 480 39.65 8.11 -2.64
CA GLY A 480 41.00 7.99 -2.09
C GLY A 480 41.06 7.39 -0.67
N VAL A 481 39.92 6.95 -0.12
CA VAL A 481 39.81 6.39 1.23
C VAL A 481 39.45 4.90 1.12
N SER A 482 40.33 4.05 1.67
CA SER A 482 40.04 2.61 1.83
C SER A 482 38.78 2.42 2.68
N ASN A 483 37.89 1.52 2.24
CA ASN A 483 36.53 1.29 2.75
C ASN A 483 36.22 1.92 4.14
N PHE A 484 35.57 3.08 4.11
CA PHE A 484 35.26 3.89 5.30
C PHE A 484 34.50 3.11 6.37
N HIS A 485 33.47 2.37 5.97
CA HIS A 485 32.59 1.64 6.89
C HIS A 485 33.30 0.48 7.59
N LYS A 486 34.14 -0.26 6.87
CA LYS A 486 35.02 -1.25 7.48
C LYS A 486 35.93 -0.60 8.53
N LYS A 487 36.52 0.56 8.23
CA LYS A 487 37.38 1.28 9.17
C LYS A 487 36.63 1.75 10.41
N VAL A 488 35.40 2.25 10.24
CA VAL A 488 34.52 2.61 11.36
C VAL A 488 34.27 1.39 12.26
N ALA A 489 33.92 0.25 11.68
CA ALA A 489 33.68 -0.98 12.44
C ALA A 489 34.94 -1.46 13.17
N GLU A 490 36.11 -1.43 12.54
CA GLU A 490 37.39 -1.77 13.19
C GLU A 490 37.66 -0.89 14.42
N VAL A 491 37.43 0.42 14.32
CA VAL A 491 37.58 1.35 15.45
C VAL A 491 36.55 1.04 16.53
N ALA A 492 35.30 0.81 16.13
CA ALA A 492 34.20 0.52 17.05
C ALA A 492 34.38 -0.80 17.82
N ILE A 493 34.93 -1.84 17.16
CA ILE A 493 35.30 -3.11 17.79
C ILE A 493 36.46 -2.90 18.77
N GLY A 494 37.49 -2.13 18.38
CA GLY A 494 38.63 -1.87 19.25
C GLY A 494 38.26 -1.17 20.56
N VAL A 495 37.27 -0.26 20.53
CA VAL A 495 36.78 0.39 21.77
C VAL A 495 35.85 -0.50 22.59
N SER A 496 35.26 -1.54 22.01
CA SER A 496 34.32 -2.43 22.68
C SER A 496 34.97 -3.66 23.35
N GLU A 497 36.29 -3.86 23.21
CA GLU A 497 37.03 -5.03 23.75
C GLU A 497 36.85 -5.24 25.26
N GLN A 498 36.51 -4.18 26.00
CA GLN A 498 36.30 -4.23 27.45
C GLN A 498 34.83 -4.46 27.85
N THR A 499 33.92 -4.55 26.88
CA THR A 499 32.49 -4.74 27.09
C THR A 499 32.12 -6.22 27.09
N ALA A 500 30.86 -6.56 27.37
CA ALA A 500 30.40 -7.94 27.27
C ALA A 500 30.28 -8.42 25.81
N GLN A 501 30.34 -7.49 24.85
CA GLN A 501 30.23 -7.74 23.40
C GLN A 501 29.02 -8.62 23.04
N LYS A 502 27.88 -8.44 23.72
CA LYS A 502 26.65 -9.18 23.43
C LYS A 502 25.83 -8.47 22.38
N ARG A 503 25.57 -7.17 22.55
CA ARG A 503 24.65 -6.42 21.69
C ARG A 503 25.25 -5.12 21.21
N ALA A 504 25.25 -4.89 19.89
CA ALA A 504 25.62 -3.62 19.30
C ALA A 504 24.45 -2.97 18.54
N LEU A 505 24.40 -1.64 18.55
CA LEU A 505 23.49 -0.83 17.73
C LEU A 505 24.30 -0.03 16.71
N ASP A 506 24.05 -0.26 15.43
CA ASP A 506 24.52 0.56 14.31
C ASP A 506 23.37 1.50 13.92
N ILE A 507 23.39 2.75 14.39
CA ILE A 507 22.33 3.73 14.19
C ILE A 507 22.67 4.63 12.98
N GLY A 508 21.74 4.73 12.04
CA GLY A 508 21.98 5.26 10.70
C GLY A 508 22.73 4.26 9.80
N CYS A 509 22.44 2.96 9.93
CA CYS A 509 23.25 1.89 9.34
C CYS A 509 23.28 1.87 7.80
N SER A 510 22.36 2.60 7.14
CA SER A 510 22.19 2.60 5.70
C SER A 510 22.16 1.16 5.14
N VAL A 511 23.03 0.80 4.20
CA VAL A 511 23.02 -0.54 3.57
C VAL A 511 23.77 -1.62 4.39
N GLY A 512 24.19 -1.30 5.62
CA GLY A 512 24.50 -2.32 6.64
C GLY A 512 25.93 -2.82 6.74
N ARG A 513 26.91 -2.25 6.01
CA ARG A 513 28.31 -2.72 6.09
C ARG A 513 28.87 -2.73 7.52
N VAL A 514 28.67 -1.66 8.30
CA VAL A 514 29.15 -1.60 9.71
C VAL A 514 28.46 -2.70 10.52
N SER A 515 27.14 -2.85 10.39
CA SER A 515 26.37 -3.90 11.04
C SER A 515 26.95 -5.31 10.80
N PHE A 516 27.29 -5.65 9.55
CA PHE A 516 27.92 -6.94 9.22
C PHE A 516 29.32 -7.09 9.84
N GLU A 517 30.15 -6.05 9.81
CA GLU A 517 31.50 -6.13 10.39
C GLU A 517 31.44 -6.26 11.93
N LEU A 518 30.49 -5.61 12.61
CA LEU A 518 30.25 -5.77 14.05
C LEU A 518 29.82 -7.19 14.42
N ALA A 519 29.07 -7.88 13.54
CA ALA A 519 28.60 -9.25 13.78
C ALA A 519 29.73 -10.29 13.89
N ARG A 520 30.97 -9.90 13.59
CA ARG A 520 32.15 -10.72 13.85
C ARG A 520 32.42 -10.95 15.34
N VAL A 521 31.97 -10.01 16.18
CA VAL A 521 32.34 -9.92 17.59
C VAL A 521 31.12 -9.92 18.49
N PHE A 522 30.00 -9.37 18.03
CA PHE A 522 28.78 -9.27 18.81
C PHE A 522 27.82 -10.43 18.55
N ASP A 523 27.19 -10.95 19.61
CA ASP A 523 26.17 -12.01 19.53
C ASP A 523 24.92 -11.55 18.76
N GLU A 524 24.58 -10.26 18.85
CA GLU A 524 23.47 -9.62 18.16
C GLU A 524 23.88 -8.21 17.73
N VAL A 525 23.60 -7.86 16.47
CA VAL A 525 23.79 -6.50 15.96
C VAL A 525 22.48 -5.98 15.40
N VAL A 526 22.01 -4.85 15.93
CA VAL A 526 20.83 -4.16 15.42
C VAL A 526 21.30 -3.02 14.51
N GLY A 527 21.00 -3.10 13.23
CA GLY A 527 21.15 -2.00 12.28
C GLY A 527 19.85 -1.21 12.19
N LEU A 528 19.87 0.06 12.54
CA LEU A 528 18.71 0.95 12.49
C LEU A 528 18.93 2.07 11.48
N ASP A 529 17.99 2.30 10.57
CA ASP A 529 18.03 3.44 9.66
C ASP A 529 16.62 3.98 9.42
N PHE A 530 16.52 5.28 9.13
CA PHE A 530 15.24 5.92 8.83
C PHE A 530 14.67 5.42 7.48
N SER A 531 15.56 5.12 6.52
CA SER A 531 15.19 4.71 5.18
C SER A 531 14.95 3.20 5.08
N ALA A 532 13.68 2.82 4.85
CA ALA A 532 13.31 1.45 4.52
C ALA A 532 14.02 0.92 3.25
N ARG A 533 14.45 1.79 2.33
CA ARG A 533 15.19 1.40 1.11
C ARG A 533 16.56 0.83 1.46
N PHE A 534 17.29 1.53 2.33
CA PHE A 534 18.60 1.08 2.79
C PHE A 534 18.52 -0.18 3.63
N ILE A 535 17.57 -0.22 4.58
CA ILE A 535 17.31 -1.39 5.42
C ILE A 535 17.04 -2.65 4.60
N ARG A 536 16.27 -2.54 3.50
CA ARG A 536 16.02 -3.70 2.62
C ARG A 536 17.23 -4.17 1.83
N CYS A 537 18.18 -3.29 1.53
CA CYS A 537 19.45 -3.72 0.94
C CYS A 537 20.24 -4.58 1.94
N GLY A 538 20.29 -4.13 3.20
CA GLY A 538 20.88 -4.90 4.29
C GLY A 538 20.19 -6.26 4.49
N ASP A 539 18.85 -6.28 4.53
CA ASP A 539 18.07 -7.52 4.66
C ASP A 539 18.24 -8.46 3.45
N HIS A 540 18.28 -7.90 2.23
CA HIS A 540 18.56 -8.68 1.01
C HIS A 540 19.95 -9.33 1.07
N LEU A 541 20.99 -8.55 1.39
CA LEU A 541 22.35 -9.05 1.57
C LEU A 541 22.42 -10.11 2.67
N LYS A 542 21.71 -9.93 3.78
CA LYS A 542 21.60 -10.94 4.85
C LYS A 542 20.94 -12.23 4.36
N ARG A 543 19.85 -12.12 3.59
CA ARG A 543 19.02 -13.26 3.18
C ARG A 543 19.63 -14.06 2.04
N PHE A 544 20.22 -13.38 1.07
CA PHE A 544 20.72 -14.00 -0.17
C PHE A 544 22.24 -14.06 -0.23
N GLY A 545 22.95 -13.28 0.58
CA GLY A 545 24.41 -13.23 0.60
C GLY A 545 25.02 -12.49 -0.59
N GLU A 546 24.20 -11.98 -1.52
CA GLU A 546 24.64 -11.29 -2.71
C GLU A 546 23.75 -10.11 -3.09
N PHE A 547 24.28 -9.19 -3.89
CA PHE A 547 23.52 -8.06 -4.42
C PHE A 547 24.17 -7.50 -5.69
N LYS A 548 23.37 -7.18 -6.72
CA LYS A 548 23.87 -6.60 -7.98
C LYS A 548 23.36 -5.17 -8.15
N TYR A 549 24.23 -4.29 -8.63
CA TYR A 549 23.93 -2.86 -8.79
C TYR A 549 24.77 -2.24 -9.91
N LYS A 550 24.40 -1.04 -10.36
CA LYS A 550 25.04 -0.35 -11.50
C LYS A 550 25.55 1.03 -11.08
N ILE A 551 26.80 1.34 -11.40
CA ILE A 551 27.42 2.63 -11.09
C ILE A 551 27.67 3.41 -12.38
N LYS A 552 27.33 4.70 -12.35
CA LYS A 552 27.62 5.64 -13.43
C LYS A 552 29.08 6.07 -13.36
N THR A 553 29.88 5.76 -14.39
CA THR A 553 31.32 6.06 -14.43
C THR A 553 31.61 7.37 -15.17
N GLU A 554 31.18 7.48 -16.43
CA GLU A 554 31.36 8.67 -17.27
C GLU A 554 30.22 8.83 -18.28
N GLY A 555 29.68 10.05 -18.44
CA GLY A 555 28.53 10.27 -19.31
C GLY A 555 27.36 9.38 -18.86
N ASP A 556 26.71 8.65 -19.76
CA ASP A 556 25.66 7.66 -19.43
C ASP A 556 26.17 6.20 -19.38
N LEU A 557 27.48 6.00 -19.26
CA LEU A 557 28.07 4.66 -19.12
C LEU A 557 27.83 4.12 -17.72
N LEU A 558 27.28 2.90 -17.66
CA LEU A 558 27.04 2.14 -16.43
C LEU A 558 28.01 0.95 -16.35
N GLU A 559 28.62 0.76 -15.19
CA GLU A 559 29.42 -0.41 -14.84
C GLU A 559 28.60 -1.29 -13.89
N GLU A 560 28.49 -2.59 -14.19
CA GLU A 560 27.84 -3.55 -13.30
C GLU A 560 28.79 -3.97 -12.19
N ARG A 561 28.29 -3.95 -10.96
CA ARG A 561 28.98 -4.38 -9.75
C ARG A 561 28.14 -5.43 -9.03
N ASP A 562 28.84 -6.33 -8.35
CA ASP A 562 28.24 -7.31 -7.48
C ASP A 562 28.90 -7.29 -6.10
N ILE A 563 28.09 -7.59 -5.09
CA ILE A 563 28.52 -7.76 -3.71
C ILE A 563 28.30 -9.22 -3.38
N GLN A 564 29.34 -9.85 -2.83
CA GLN A 564 29.25 -11.17 -2.24
C GLN A 564 29.64 -11.06 -0.76
N VAL A 565 28.70 -11.25 0.15
CA VAL A 565 28.95 -11.13 1.61
C VAL A 565 30.01 -12.14 2.07
N LYS A 566 30.13 -13.28 1.38
CA LYS A 566 31.19 -14.27 1.62
C LYS A 566 32.59 -13.74 1.27
N GLU A 567 32.72 -12.87 0.28
CA GLU A 567 34.02 -12.30 -0.14
C GLU A 567 34.54 -11.25 0.84
N ILE A 568 33.65 -10.56 1.55
CA ILE A 568 34.03 -9.70 2.68
C ILE A 568 34.31 -10.52 3.96
N GLY A 569 34.19 -11.85 3.92
CA GLY A 569 34.60 -12.76 5.00
C GLY A 569 33.62 -12.84 6.17
N ILE A 570 32.33 -12.61 5.95
CA ILE A 570 31.27 -12.78 6.96
C ILE A 570 30.61 -14.16 6.78
N SER A 571 30.46 -14.92 7.88
CA SER A 571 29.84 -16.25 7.85
C SER A 571 28.31 -16.18 7.85
N GLU A 572 27.65 -17.27 7.48
CA GLU A 572 26.17 -17.35 7.52
C GLU A 572 25.62 -17.19 8.95
N GLU A 573 26.33 -17.68 9.97
CA GLU A 573 25.98 -17.48 11.38
C GLU A 573 26.09 -16.01 11.79
N GLN A 574 27.13 -15.30 11.34
CA GLN A 574 27.31 -13.87 11.59
C GLN A 574 26.29 -13.03 10.81
N MET A 575 25.87 -13.43 9.61
CA MET A 575 24.76 -12.76 8.93
C MET A 575 23.45 -12.92 9.72
N ALA A 576 23.22 -14.11 10.29
CA ALA A 576 22.00 -14.40 11.05
C ALA A 576 21.88 -13.57 12.34
N SER A 577 23.00 -13.16 12.95
CA SER A 577 23.02 -12.32 14.16
C SER A 577 22.75 -10.83 13.89
N VAL A 578 22.72 -10.39 12.63
CA VAL A 578 22.34 -9.01 12.26
C VAL A 578 20.83 -8.90 12.12
N VAL A 579 20.21 -7.91 12.73
CA VAL A 579 18.80 -7.55 12.57
C VAL A 579 18.73 -6.13 12.04
N PHE A 580 18.08 -5.94 10.90
CA PHE A 580 17.84 -4.62 10.34
C PHE A 580 16.43 -4.14 10.68
N LEU A 581 16.31 -2.93 11.21
CA LEU A 581 15.06 -2.31 11.64
C LEU A 581 14.95 -0.91 11.02
N GLN A 582 13.76 -0.56 10.53
CA GLN A 582 13.47 0.84 10.22
C GLN A 582 13.15 1.59 11.50
N GLY A 583 13.76 2.76 11.70
CA GLY A 583 13.41 3.61 12.83
C GLY A 583 14.06 4.98 12.80
N ASP A 584 13.46 5.89 13.55
CA ASP A 584 13.94 7.25 13.70
C ASP A 584 14.97 7.33 14.83
N ALA A 585 16.19 7.76 14.48
CA ALA A 585 17.28 7.92 15.43
C ALA A 585 16.99 8.96 16.53
N CYS A 586 16.10 9.92 16.25
CA CYS A 586 15.63 10.90 17.23
C CYS A 586 14.46 10.38 18.09
N ASN A 587 13.93 9.18 17.80
CA ASN A 587 12.79 8.58 18.49
C ASN A 587 12.95 7.05 18.65
N LEU A 588 14.02 6.65 19.33
CA LEU A 588 14.31 5.24 19.59
C LEU A 588 13.24 4.58 20.46
N LYS A 589 12.80 3.39 20.06
CA LYS A 589 11.79 2.61 20.77
C LYS A 589 12.35 2.11 22.12
N PRO A 590 11.53 2.03 23.21
CA PRO A 590 12.02 1.62 24.52
C PRO A 590 12.64 0.22 24.63
N HIS A 591 12.36 -0.67 23.66
CA HIS A 591 12.95 -2.01 23.60
C HIS A 591 14.38 -2.00 23.03
N LEU A 592 14.78 -0.93 22.32
CA LEU A 592 16.14 -0.71 21.85
C LEU A 592 17.01 -0.18 23.00
N ARG A 593 17.35 -1.07 23.93
CA ARG A 593 18.14 -0.78 25.13
C ARG A 593 19.20 -1.85 25.37
N ASP A 594 20.04 -1.65 26.39
CA ASP A 594 21.00 -2.63 26.86
C ASP A 594 22.07 -3.01 25.80
N PHE A 595 22.54 -2.03 25.02
CA PHE A 595 23.64 -2.21 24.06
C PHE A 595 25.00 -1.99 24.71
N ASP A 596 25.95 -2.87 24.41
CA ASP A 596 27.35 -2.77 24.81
C ASP A 596 28.12 -1.72 23.98
N LEU A 597 27.65 -1.48 22.74
CA LEU A 597 28.24 -0.52 21.81
C LEU A 597 27.14 0.14 20.97
N ILE A 598 27.25 1.45 20.77
CA ILE A 598 26.42 2.21 19.83
C ILE A 598 27.34 2.93 18.83
N VAL A 599 27.13 2.70 17.54
CA VAL A 599 27.87 3.33 16.45
C VAL A 599 26.93 4.26 15.69
N ALA A 600 27.26 5.55 15.64
CA ALA A 600 26.52 6.57 14.90
C ALA A 600 27.41 7.20 13.81
N ALA A 601 27.58 6.49 12.69
CA ALA A 601 28.47 6.91 11.62
C ALA A 601 27.73 7.74 10.56
N ASN A 602 28.26 8.91 10.20
CA ASN A 602 27.68 9.79 9.16
C ASN A 602 26.20 10.19 9.42
N LEU A 603 25.77 10.14 10.67
CA LEU A 603 24.38 10.36 11.09
C LEU A 603 24.17 11.72 11.77
N ILE A 604 25.08 12.13 12.66
CA ILE A 604 24.84 13.22 13.63
C ILE A 604 24.48 14.54 12.94
N ASP A 605 25.13 14.89 11.83
CA ASP A 605 24.86 16.14 11.10
C ASP A 605 23.52 16.13 10.33
N ARG A 606 22.82 14.98 10.31
CA ARG A 606 21.55 14.77 9.61
C ARG A 606 20.35 14.66 10.55
N LEU A 607 20.60 14.65 11.86
CA LEU A 607 19.56 14.67 12.89
C LEU A 607 18.99 16.10 13.01
N TYR A 608 17.70 16.22 13.29
CA TYR A 608 16.95 17.48 13.23
C TYR A 608 16.83 18.21 14.57
#